data_AF-A0A928UGC4-F1
#
_entry.id   AF-A0A928UGC4-F1
#
_cell.length_a   1.000
_cell.length_b   1.000
_cell.length_c   1.000
_cell.angle_alpha   90.00
_cell.angle_beta   90.00
_cell.angle_gamma   90.00
#
_symmetry.space_group_name_H-M   'P 1'
#
loop_
_entity.id
_entity.type
_entity.pdbx_description
1 polymer ?
#
loop_
_entity_poly.entity_id
_entity_poly.type
_entity_poly.pdbx_seq_one_letter_code
_entity_poly.pdbx_strand_id
1 'polypeptide(L)'
;MGTEINKQLGKRIQYLRKQRGFSQEKFAEAIDIATTSLSYIETGRGFMSLTTLEKMTEVLDVELHEIFQFISIKTNDEMYDYLIKKITDIKDDNDKLKTVYSILKNIL
;
A
#
# COMPACT_ATOMS: atom_id res chain seq x y z
N MET A 1 9.77 11.60 15.28
CA MET A 1 9.21 11.47 13.92
C MET A 1 8.86 10.01 13.69
N GLY A 2 7.73 9.71 13.05
CA GLY A 2 7.43 8.32 12.66
C GLY A 2 8.24 7.87 11.46
N THR A 3 8.38 6.55 11.30
CA THR A 3 9.12 5.91 10.21
C THR A 3 8.46 6.19 8.86
N GLU A 4 9.21 6.01 7.76
CA GLU A 4 8.62 6.15 6.43
C GLU A 4 7.50 5.12 6.19
N ILE A 5 7.64 3.92 6.76
CA ILE A 5 6.60 2.89 6.76
C ILE A 5 5.32 3.39 7.45
N ASN A 6 5.42 4.02 8.63
CA ASN A 6 4.24 4.56 9.32
C ASN A 6 3.52 5.61 8.49
N LYS A 7 4.25 6.46 7.76
CA LYS A 7 3.64 7.46 6.87
C LYS A 7 2.93 6.81 5.69
N GLN A 8 3.51 5.79 5.08
CA GLN A 8 2.89 5.07 3.97
C GLN A 8 1.62 4.34 4.41
N LEU A 9 1.69 3.64 5.55
CA LEU A 9 0.55 2.97 6.17
C LEU A 9 -0.57 3.96 6.52
N GLY A 10 -0.23 5.07 7.19
CA GLY A 10 -1.19 6.12 7.54
C GLY A 10 -1.91 6.72 6.34
N LYS A 11 -1.16 7.00 5.25
CA LYS A 11 -1.75 7.47 3.99
C LYS A 11 -2.67 6.44 3.36
N ARG A 12 -2.29 5.15 3.38
CA ARG A 12 -3.10 4.07 2.82
C ARG A 12 -4.40 3.87 3.60
N ILE A 13 -4.34 3.87 4.93
CA ILE A 13 -5.52 3.81 5.80
C ILE A 13 -6.44 5.01 5.54
N GLN A 14 -5.89 6.23 5.47
CA GLN A 14 -6.66 7.42 5.15
C GLN A 14 -7.35 7.32 3.78
N TYR A 15 -6.64 6.80 2.77
CA TYR A 15 -7.18 6.60 1.44
C TYR A 15 -8.38 5.63 1.47
N LEU A 16 -8.20 4.44 2.07
CA LEU A 16 -9.26 3.42 2.16
C LEU A 16 -10.47 3.93 2.95
N ARG A 17 -10.24 4.63 4.07
CA ARG A 17 -11.30 5.29 4.85
C ARG A 17 -12.13 6.24 4.00
N LYS A 18 -11.46 7.10 3.22
CA LYS A 18 -12.14 8.07 2.34
C LYS A 18 -12.90 7.36 1.22
N GLN A 19 -12.36 6.29 0.64
CA GLN A 19 -13.06 5.48 -0.37
C GLN A 19 -14.35 4.86 0.19
N ARG A 20 -14.34 4.45 1.46
CA ARG A 20 -15.53 3.94 2.18
C ARG A 20 -16.46 5.04 2.72
N GLY A 21 -16.17 6.32 2.46
CA GLY A 21 -17.04 7.45 2.81
C GLY A 21 -17.05 7.86 4.29
N PHE A 22 -16.10 7.38 5.10
CA PHE A 22 -16.05 7.73 6.53
C PHE A 22 -15.34 9.06 6.80
N SER A 23 -15.87 9.85 7.75
CA SER A 23 -15.09 10.91 8.42
C SER A 23 -14.08 10.29 9.39
N GLN A 24 -13.13 11.09 9.91
CA GLN A 24 -12.24 10.59 10.95
C GLN A 24 -13.01 10.24 12.23
N GLU A 25 -13.99 11.05 12.65
CA GLU A 25 -14.79 10.72 13.84
C GLU A 25 -15.54 9.40 13.65
N LYS A 26 -16.28 9.25 12.54
CA LYS A 26 -17.09 8.06 12.29
C LYS A 26 -16.24 6.79 12.19
N PHE A 27 -15.07 6.87 11.56
CA PHE A 27 -14.19 5.70 11.47
C PHE A 27 -13.56 5.36 12.81
N ALA A 28 -13.09 6.36 13.56
CA ALA A 28 -12.50 6.17 14.88
C ALA A 28 -13.51 5.55 15.86
N GLU A 29 -14.76 6.01 15.82
CA GLU A 29 -15.88 5.42 16.57
C GLU A 29 -16.12 3.95 16.16
N ALA A 30 -16.19 3.66 14.85
CA ALA A 30 -16.44 2.31 14.35
C ALA A 30 -15.35 1.29 14.74
N ILE A 31 -14.09 1.72 14.86
CA ILE A 31 -12.97 0.87 15.29
C ILE A 31 -12.63 1.03 16.78
N ASP A 32 -13.45 1.76 17.53
CA ASP A 32 -13.34 1.96 18.98
C ASP A 32 -11.97 2.51 19.43
N ILE A 33 -11.59 3.65 18.85
CA ILE A 33 -10.41 4.44 19.25
C ILE A 33 -10.73 5.94 19.32
N ALA A 34 -9.88 6.71 19.99
CA ALA A 34 -9.99 8.17 19.94
C ALA A 34 -9.69 8.72 18.53
N THR A 35 -10.45 9.72 18.08
CA THR A 35 -10.22 10.41 16.81
C THR A 35 -8.80 10.99 16.71
N THR A 36 -8.23 11.43 17.83
CA THR A 36 -6.83 11.89 17.93
C THR A 36 -5.83 10.77 17.62
N SER A 37 -6.07 9.57 18.13
CA SER A 37 -5.27 8.37 17.81
C SER A 37 -5.34 8.05 16.32
N LEU A 38 -6.54 8.07 15.72
CA LEU A 38 -6.69 7.90 14.27
C LEU A 38 -5.91 8.96 13.49
N SER A 39 -5.98 10.23 13.90
CA SER A 39 -5.24 11.32 13.27
C SER A 39 -3.72 11.12 13.34
N TYR A 40 -3.21 10.63 14.48
CA TYR A 40 -1.80 10.28 14.60
C TYR A 40 -1.40 9.09 13.71
N ILE A 41 -2.24 8.06 13.59
CA ILE A 41 -2.02 6.94 12.67
C ILE A 41 -1.98 7.44 11.22
N GLU A 42 -2.99 8.18 10.77
CA GLU A 42 -3.09 8.66 9.39
C GLU A 42 -1.98 9.63 8.98
N THR A 43 -1.45 10.39 9.93
CA THR A 43 -0.32 11.31 9.70
C THR A 43 1.04 10.66 9.93
N GLY A 44 1.09 9.36 10.22
CA GLY A 44 2.33 8.62 10.49
C GLY A 44 3.06 9.05 11.77
N ARG A 45 2.38 9.76 12.68
CA ARG A 45 2.92 10.22 13.97
C ARG A 45 2.74 9.19 15.09
N GLY A 46 1.79 8.28 14.95
CA GLY A 46 1.51 7.20 15.88
C GLY A 46 1.63 5.82 15.22
N PHE A 47 1.71 4.79 16.06
CA PHE A 47 1.61 3.39 15.65
C PHE A 47 0.26 2.82 16.12
N MET A 48 -0.22 1.78 15.44
CA MET A 48 -1.46 1.09 15.79
C MET A 48 -1.16 -0.32 16.28
N SER A 49 -1.94 -0.84 17.22
CA SER A 49 -1.82 -2.26 17.59
C SER A 49 -2.34 -3.16 16.45
N LEU A 50 -1.95 -4.43 16.46
CA LEU A 50 -2.53 -5.43 15.56
C LEU A 50 -4.04 -5.55 15.74
N THR A 51 -4.54 -5.41 16.98
CA THR A 51 -5.98 -5.40 17.27
C THR A 51 -6.68 -4.22 16.60
N THR A 52 -6.10 -3.02 16.61
CA THR A 52 -6.65 -1.89 15.87
C THR A 52 -6.61 -2.15 14.36
N LEU A 53 -5.56 -2.81 13.86
CA LEU A 53 -5.42 -3.14 12.45
C LEU A 53 -6.50 -4.12 11.98
N GLU A 54 -6.77 -5.15 12.78
CA GLU A 54 -7.83 -6.13 12.55
C GLU A 54 -9.22 -5.46 12.49
N LYS A 55 -9.54 -4.61 13.49
CA LYS A 55 -10.78 -3.81 13.47
C LYS A 55 -10.88 -2.91 12.24
N MET A 56 -9.76 -2.30 11.82
CA MET A 56 -9.75 -1.46 10.62
C MET A 56 -10.03 -2.29 9.36
N THR A 57 -9.43 -3.47 9.20
CA THR A 57 -9.68 -4.34 8.04
C THR A 57 -11.12 -4.81 7.98
N GLU A 58 -11.73 -5.15 9.13
CA GLU A 58 -13.14 -5.52 9.22
C GLU A 58 -14.07 -4.37 8.82
N VAL A 59 -13.89 -3.17 9.40
CA VAL A 59 -14.75 -2.01 9.14
C VAL A 59 -14.56 -1.47 7.72
N LEU A 60 -13.34 -1.51 7.19
CA LEU A 60 -13.04 -1.12 5.82
C LEU A 60 -13.38 -2.21 4.81
N ASP A 61 -13.73 -3.42 5.25
CA ASP A 61 -14.06 -4.57 4.38
C ASP A 61 -12.97 -4.81 3.34
N VAL A 62 -11.72 -4.92 3.82
CA VAL A 62 -10.54 -5.17 2.98
C VAL A 62 -9.69 -6.27 3.56
N GLU A 63 -8.98 -6.97 2.70
CA GLU A 63 -7.98 -7.93 3.11
C GLU A 63 -6.73 -7.23 3.66
N LEU A 64 -6.04 -7.90 4.60
CA LEU A 64 -4.87 -7.31 5.27
C LEU A 64 -3.80 -6.82 4.28
N HIS A 65 -3.56 -7.58 3.21
CA HIS A 65 -2.56 -7.23 2.20
C HIS A 65 -2.89 -5.90 1.47
N GLU A 66 -4.15 -5.50 1.41
CA GLU A 66 -4.57 -4.23 0.79
C GLU A 66 -4.19 -3.02 1.64
N ILE A 67 -4.07 -3.16 2.96
CA ILE A 67 -3.55 -2.11 3.85
C ILE A 67 -2.05 -1.87 3.56
N PHE A 68 -1.33 -2.91 3.17
CA PHE A 68 0.11 -2.86 2.85
C PHE A 68 0.39 -2.61 1.36
N GLN A 69 -0.64 -2.47 0.52
CA GLN A 69 -0.49 -1.96 -0.84
C GLN A 69 -0.24 -0.45 -0.79
N PHE A 70 1.00 -0.09 -0.48
CA PHE A 70 1.44 1.29 -0.55
C PHE A 70 1.35 1.75 -1.99
N ILE A 71 0.73 2.92 -2.20
CA ILE A 71 0.84 3.67 -3.46
C ILE A 71 2.26 4.21 -3.50
N SER A 72 3.23 3.32 -3.76
CA SER A 72 4.59 3.73 -4.04
C SER A 72 4.56 4.29 -5.45
N ILE A 73 4.77 5.60 -5.61
CA ILE A 73 5.43 6.08 -6.81
C ILE A 73 6.79 5.38 -6.77
N LYS A 74 6.91 4.26 -7.47
CA LYS A 74 8.19 3.54 -7.52
C LYS A 74 9.19 4.51 -8.13
N THR A 75 10.35 4.65 -7.51
CA THR A 75 11.43 5.42 -8.15
C THR A 75 11.82 4.73 -9.45
N ASN A 76 12.48 5.46 -10.36
CA ASN A 76 13.01 4.84 -11.58
C ASN A 76 13.94 3.66 -11.23
N ASP A 77 14.74 3.78 -10.17
CA ASP A 77 15.63 2.72 -9.71
C ASP A 77 14.85 1.50 -9.20
N GLU A 78 13.80 1.70 -8.40
CA GLU A 78 12.96 0.58 -7.90
C GLU A 78 12.21 -0.14 -9.03
N MET A 79 11.75 0.60 -10.05
CA MET A 79 11.14 0.01 -11.24
C MET A 79 12.17 -0.74 -12.06
N TYR A 80 13.34 -0.14 -12.27
CA TYR A 80 14.44 -0.74 -13.02
C TYR A 80 14.91 -2.05 -12.37
N ASP A 81 15.20 -2.04 -11.07
CA ASP A 81 15.65 -3.21 -10.33
C ASP A 81 14.62 -4.34 -10.36
N TYR A 82 13.33 -4.00 -10.20
CA TYR A 82 12.25 -4.96 -10.31
C TYR A 82 12.19 -5.59 -11.71
N LEU A 83 12.28 -4.77 -12.77
CA LEU A 83 12.22 -5.24 -14.14
C LEU A 83 13.43 -6.13 -14.48
N ILE A 84 14.65 -5.72 -14.13
CA ILE A 84 15.86 -6.52 -14.35
C ILE A 84 15.76 -7.87 -13.63
N LYS A 85 15.31 -7.88 -12.38
CA LYS A 85 15.10 -9.13 -11.63
C LYS A 85 14.10 -10.03 -12.35
N LYS A 86 12.94 -9.51 -12.74
CA LYS A 86 11.89 -10.29 -13.42
C LYS A 86 12.32 -10.79 -14.79
N ILE A 87 13.06 -10.00 -15.56
CA ILE A 87 13.62 -10.40 -16.85
C ILE A 87 14.68 -11.50 -16.65
N THR A 88 15.50 -11.38 -15.60
CA THR A 88 16.49 -12.41 -15.25
C THR A 88 15.83 -13.73 -14.89
N ASP A 89 14.72 -13.70 -14.13
CA ASP A 89 13.96 -14.89 -13.73
C ASP A 89 13.41 -15.68 -14.94
N ILE A 90 13.17 -15.00 -16.07
CA ILE A 90 12.62 -15.62 -17.30
C ILE A 90 13.66 -15.78 -18.41
N LYS A 91 14.95 -15.57 -18.13
CA LYS A 91 16.00 -15.51 -19.17
C LYS A 91 16.04 -16.73 -20.10
N ASP A 92 15.70 -17.91 -19.56
CA ASP A 92 15.73 -19.19 -20.29
C ASP A 92 14.33 -19.63 -20.78
N ASP A 93 13.28 -18.86 -20.45
CA ASP A 93 11.91 -19.06 -20.94
C ASP A 93 11.71 -18.27 -22.25
N ASN A 94 11.99 -18.93 -23.37
CA ASN A 94 11.99 -18.32 -24.70
C ASN A 94 10.66 -17.63 -25.05
N ASP A 95 9.52 -18.22 -24.70
CA ASP A 95 8.21 -17.68 -25.06
C ASP A 95 7.89 -16.41 -24.26
N LYS A 96 8.15 -16.41 -22.95
CA LYS A 96 7.97 -15.22 -22.12
C LYS A 96 8.95 -14.13 -22.49
N LEU A 97 10.22 -14.47 -22.71
CA LEU A 97 11.25 -13.48 -23.07
C LEU A 97 10.94 -12.82 -24.42
N LYS A 98 10.49 -13.61 -25.41
CA LYS A 98 10.07 -13.09 -26.72
C LYS A 98 8.86 -12.15 -26.62
N THR A 99 7.89 -12.50 -25.75
CA THR A 99 6.73 -11.65 -25.48
C THR A 99 7.15 -10.30 -24.89
N VAL A 100 8.00 -10.31 -23.85
CA VAL A 100 8.51 -9.08 -23.23
C VAL A 100 9.33 -8.25 -24.22
N TYR A 101 10.20 -8.88 -25.01
CA TYR A 101 10.98 -8.21 -26.05
C TYR A 101 10.09 -7.49 -27.06
N SER A 102 9.03 -8.14 -27.54
CA SER A 102 8.10 -7.52 -28.50
C SER A 102 7.38 -6.31 -27.91
N ILE A 103 6.97 -6.37 -26.64
CA ILE A 103 6.30 -5.25 -25.97
C ILE A 103 7.26 -4.07 -25.85
N LEU A 104 8.49 -4.30 -25.35
CA LEU A 104 9.48 -3.24 -25.16
C LEU A 104 9.88 -2.59 -26.48
N LYS A 105 10.07 -3.38 -27.54
CA LYS A 105 10.40 -2.89 -28.90
C LYS A 105 9.32 -2.00 -29.51
N ASN A 106 8.07 -2.16 -29.11
CA ASN A 106 6.95 -1.39 -29.65
C ASN A 106 6.69 -0.08 -28.87
N ILE A 107 7.19 0.03 -27.64
CA ILE A 107 6.95 1.17 -26.76
C ILE A 107 8.13 2.16 -26.77
N LEU A 108 9.35 1.67 -27.02
CA LEU A 108 10.58 2.46 -27.13
C LEU A 108 10.93 2.76 -28.60
#